data_AF-A0A7C5AFR5-F1
#
_entry.id   AF-A0A7C5AFR5-F1
#
_cell.length_a   1.000
_cell.length_b   1.000
_cell.length_c   1.000
_cell.angle_alpha   90.00
_cell.angle_beta   90.00
_cell.angle_gamma   90.00
#
_symmetry.space_group_name_H-M   'P 1'
#
loop_
_entity.id
_entity.type
_entity.pdbx_description
1 polymer ?
#
loop_
_entity_poly.entity_id
_entity_poly.type
_entity_poly.pdbx_seq_one_letter_code
_entity_poly.pdbx_strand_id
1 'polypeptide(L)'
;MLNGARIAWTLLAAAVVFLVIEERARRRLHEDVDHLRHPPAATLVLEEHPTGSVITLELKREVNLFQPPAEAWTREIAVKGARQSVALPAGLYEARSDAPGAQPTPFLLLAGDEIRWDGAPTPEGLVRIPEGPFLGEVSWRLERTKSFLIGRTEVSVAEYEAFLKALAAERGLGATQPEPVFESPQAFTPFCSQAERSAHPEGCLGHRPREAGLDAWGRLDAKGSGRVAVRLVNWYDALAYCAWATDRAKKAGLRLQFRLPTEREWQKAARGVDGRPYPWGFEPGDVQHRVFEGGFLAVDSHPELRSPYGLFHCASSVAEWTADPQGPLRRRVMGTTWDLHTDRIHVGFGLGERPDLRSIYLGFRVVADEVSR
;
A
#
# COMPACT_ATOMS: atom_id res chain seq x y z
N MET A 1 28.99 6.09 20.86
CA MET A 1 29.39 6.66 19.55
C MET A 1 28.47 6.29 18.38
N LEU A 2 27.62 5.24 18.47
CA LEU A 2 26.70 4.83 17.40
C LEU A 2 25.44 5.71 17.19
N ASN A 3 25.07 6.55 18.17
CA ASN A 3 23.90 7.44 18.05
C ASN A 3 24.14 8.67 17.16
N GLY A 4 25.38 9.17 17.07
CA GLY A 4 25.71 10.36 16.27
C GLY A 4 25.67 10.10 14.76
N ALA A 5 26.10 8.92 14.33
CA ALA A 5 26.05 8.52 12.92
C ALA A 5 24.62 8.22 12.44
N ARG A 6 23.75 7.71 13.33
CA ARG A 6 22.33 7.45 13.03
C ARG A 6 21.52 8.74 12.82
N ILE A 7 21.69 9.72 13.70
CA ILE A 7 21.06 11.05 13.57
C ILE A 7 21.54 11.76 12.29
N ALA A 8 22.83 11.62 11.96
CA ALA A 8 23.39 12.19 10.74
C ALA A 8 22.77 11.57 9.47
N TRP A 9 22.52 10.26 9.44
CA TRP A 9 21.83 9.59 8.32
C TRP A 9 20.35 10.01 8.19
N THR A 10 19.61 10.16 9.29
CA THR A 10 18.21 10.63 9.26
C THR A 10 18.10 12.06 8.72
N LEU A 11 18.97 12.96 9.18
CA LEU A 11 19.01 14.34 8.71
C LEU A 11 19.49 14.43 7.25
N LEU A 12 20.46 13.61 6.84
CA LEU A 12 20.96 13.57 5.48
C LEU A 12 19.90 12.99 4.52
N ALA A 13 19.18 11.93 4.90
CA ALA A 13 18.12 11.35 4.08
C ALA A 13 16.95 12.33 3.90
N ALA A 14 16.48 12.97 4.97
CA ALA A 14 15.43 13.99 4.89
C ALA A 14 15.88 15.21 4.07
N ALA A 15 17.15 15.62 4.19
CA ALA A 15 17.73 16.72 3.39
C ALA A 15 17.89 16.34 1.91
N VAL A 16 18.31 15.10 1.59
CA VAL A 16 18.46 14.60 0.22
C VAL A 16 17.09 14.42 -0.45
N VAL A 17 16.11 13.87 0.27
CA VAL A 17 14.69 13.85 -0.14
C VAL A 17 14.24 15.24 -0.56
N PHE A 18 14.50 16.23 0.30
CA PHE A 18 14.08 17.60 0.08
C PHE A 18 14.80 18.22 -1.12
N LEU A 19 16.13 18.06 -1.21
CA LEU A 19 16.95 18.51 -2.34
C LEU A 19 16.50 17.91 -3.68
N VAL A 20 15.99 16.68 -3.70
CA VAL A 20 15.52 16.05 -4.95
C VAL A 20 14.09 16.49 -5.33
N ILE A 21 13.20 16.70 -4.35
CA ILE A 21 11.89 17.34 -4.59
C ILE A 21 12.12 18.76 -5.11
N GLU A 22 13.05 19.48 -4.50
CA GLU A 22 13.51 20.83 -4.79
C GLU A 22 14.12 20.96 -6.20
N GLU A 23 15.07 20.10 -6.57
CA GLU A 23 15.71 20.11 -7.90
C GLU A 23 14.75 19.71 -9.02
N ARG A 24 13.70 18.91 -8.73
CA ARG A 24 12.66 18.59 -9.72
C ARG A 24 11.58 19.64 -9.85
N ALA A 25 11.20 20.31 -8.76
CA ALA A 25 10.39 21.53 -8.85
C ALA A 25 11.11 22.55 -9.74
N ARG A 26 12.43 22.74 -9.53
CA ARG A 26 13.31 23.57 -10.36
C ARG A 26 13.32 23.16 -11.84
N ARG A 27 13.32 21.86 -12.17
CA ARG A 27 13.31 21.38 -13.57
C ARG A 27 11.94 21.47 -14.27
N ARG A 28 10.83 21.38 -13.52
CA ARG A 28 9.47 21.60 -14.08
C ARG A 28 9.17 23.09 -14.30
N LEU A 29 9.73 23.96 -13.47
CA LEU A 29 9.53 25.42 -13.48
C LEU A 29 10.63 26.14 -14.27
N HIS A 30 11.07 25.61 -15.42
CA HIS A 30 12.27 26.07 -16.13
C HIS A 30 12.26 27.54 -16.64
N GLU A 31 11.32 28.39 -16.24
CA GLU A 31 11.18 29.73 -16.83
C GLU A 31 10.96 30.91 -15.89
N ASP A 32 10.83 30.79 -14.55
CA ASP A 32 10.78 32.03 -13.76
C ASP A 32 11.18 31.91 -12.28
N VAL A 33 12.10 32.77 -11.84
CA VAL A 33 12.52 32.90 -10.43
C VAL A 33 11.37 33.43 -9.58
N ASP A 34 10.47 34.22 -10.18
CA ASP A 34 9.28 34.75 -9.49
C ASP A 34 8.25 33.67 -9.18
N HIS A 35 8.08 32.65 -10.03
CA HIS A 35 7.24 31.48 -9.73
C HIS A 35 7.79 30.61 -8.60
N LEU A 36 9.09 30.69 -8.32
CA LEU A 36 9.70 30.01 -7.19
C LEU A 36 9.59 30.82 -5.88
N ARG A 37 9.52 32.16 -5.95
CA ARG A 37 9.26 33.06 -4.81
C ARG A 37 7.78 33.13 -4.44
N HIS A 38 6.90 33.05 -5.45
CA HIS A 38 5.45 33.11 -5.35
C HIS A 38 4.83 31.94 -6.13
N PRO A 39 4.92 30.70 -5.59
CA PRO A 39 4.36 29.54 -6.25
C PRO A 39 2.86 29.73 -6.52
N PRO A 40 2.35 29.41 -7.72
CA PRO A 40 0.92 29.44 -7.98
C PRO A 40 0.17 28.59 -6.96
N ALA A 41 -0.95 29.12 -6.45
CA ALA A 41 -1.77 28.43 -5.48
C ALA A 41 -2.15 27.04 -6.00
N ALA A 42 -1.96 26.03 -5.16
CA ALA A 42 -2.44 24.69 -5.43
C ALA A 42 -3.92 24.59 -5.03
N THR A 43 -4.64 23.67 -5.63
CA THR A 43 -6.07 23.48 -5.41
C THR A 43 -6.32 22.09 -4.83
N LEU A 44 -6.94 22.06 -3.65
CA LEU A 44 -7.55 20.87 -3.10
C LEU A 44 -9.03 20.86 -3.52
N VAL A 45 -9.45 19.83 -4.24
CA VAL A 45 -10.84 19.62 -4.62
C VAL A 45 -11.45 18.59 -3.66
N LEU A 46 -12.39 19.05 -2.84
CA LEU A 46 -13.19 18.19 -1.97
C LEU A 46 -14.32 17.61 -2.80
N GLU A 47 -14.40 16.28 -2.90
CA GLU A 47 -15.47 15.57 -3.62
C GLU A 47 -16.15 14.54 -2.73
N GLU A 48 -17.46 14.37 -2.89
CA GLU A 48 -18.26 13.32 -2.22
C GLU A 48 -18.23 13.35 -0.67
N HIS A 49 -17.72 14.45 -0.08
CA HIS A 49 -17.81 14.68 1.35
C HIS A 49 -19.25 14.99 1.76
N PRO A 50 -19.73 14.51 2.93
CA PRO A 50 -21.05 14.87 3.44
C PRO A 50 -21.22 16.39 3.55
N THR A 51 -22.29 16.94 2.96
CA THR A 51 -22.58 18.38 3.09
C THR A 51 -22.81 18.74 4.55
N GLY A 52 -22.16 19.80 5.03
CA GLY A 52 -22.18 20.21 6.43
C GLY A 52 -21.06 19.60 7.30
N SER A 53 -20.29 18.63 6.79
CA SER A 53 -19.06 18.17 7.47
C SER A 53 -18.01 19.29 7.51
N VAL A 54 -17.17 19.23 8.54
CA VAL A 54 -16.02 20.12 8.71
C VAL A 54 -14.75 19.35 8.44
N ILE A 55 -13.93 19.93 7.56
CA ILE A 55 -12.59 19.46 7.26
C ILE A 55 -11.60 20.36 7.98
N THR A 56 -10.80 19.76 8.85
CA THR A 56 -9.63 20.39 9.46
C THR A 56 -8.40 20.08 8.61
N LEU A 57 -7.77 21.12 8.07
CA LEU A 57 -6.48 21.05 7.38
C LEU A 57 -5.38 21.57 8.27
N GLU A 58 -4.30 20.82 8.43
CA GLU A 58 -3.10 21.24 9.12
C GLU A 58 -1.91 21.27 8.13
N LEU A 59 -1.29 22.44 7.97
CA LEU A 59 -0.02 22.55 7.25
C LEU A 59 1.10 22.05 8.17
N LYS A 60 1.68 20.89 7.84
CA LYS A 60 2.82 20.34 8.58
C LYS A 60 4.13 21.01 8.18
N ARG A 61 4.28 21.34 6.89
CA ARG A 61 5.47 22.00 6.35
C ARG A 61 5.19 22.60 4.98
N GLU A 62 5.63 23.83 4.74
CA GLU A 62 5.59 24.44 3.42
C GLU A 62 6.67 23.85 2.50
N VAL A 63 6.35 23.67 1.22
CA VAL A 63 7.32 23.25 0.19
C VAL A 63 7.64 24.47 -0.67
N ASN A 64 8.42 25.39 -0.08
CA ASN A 64 8.91 26.60 -0.72
C ASN A 64 10.44 26.68 -0.52
N LEU A 65 11.18 26.84 -1.62
CA LEU A 65 12.64 26.76 -1.63
C LEU A 65 13.30 28.08 -1.19
N PHE A 66 12.55 29.18 -1.21
CA PHE A 66 13.07 30.52 -1.02
C PHE A 66 12.51 31.22 0.22
N GLN A 67 11.63 30.55 0.96
CA GLN A 67 11.09 31.04 2.23
C GLN A 67 11.39 30.05 3.35
N PRO A 68 11.67 30.52 4.57
CA PRO A 68 11.71 29.63 5.73
C PRO A 68 10.39 28.88 5.82
N PRO A 69 10.37 27.62 6.33
CA PRO A 69 9.14 26.87 6.47
C PRO A 69 8.11 27.72 7.23
N ALA A 70 6.92 27.93 6.66
CA ALA A 70 5.85 28.59 7.39
C ALA A 70 5.58 27.89 8.72
N GLU A 71 5.19 28.67 9.72
CA GLU A 71 4.68 28.13 10.98
C GLU A 71 3.48 27.23 10.67
N ALA A 72 3.43 26.08 11.36
CA ALA A 72 2.31 25.16 11.23
C ALA A 72 1.01 25.90 11.56
N TRP A 73 0.02 25.78 10.69
CA TRP A 73 -1.29 26.38 10.88
C TRP A 73 -2.38 25.37 10.65
N THR A 74 -3.53 25.63 11.27
CA THR A 74 -4.74 24.83 11.15
C THR A 74 -5.86 25.69 10.57
N ARG A 75 -6.61 25.15 9.61
CA ARG A 75 -7.78 25.80 9.01
C ARG A 75 -8.94 24.84 8.94
N GLU A 76 -10.10 25.29 9.37
CA GLU A 76 -11.36 24.56 9.20
C GLU A 76 -12.09 25.00 7.94
N ILE A 77 -12.69 24.03 7.27
CA ILE A 77 -13.41 24.21 6.01
C ILE A 77 -14.74 23.48 6.11
N ALA A 78 -15.82 24.23 6.15
CA ALA A 78 -17.17 23.66 6.01
C ALA A 78 -17.42 23.24 4.56
N VAL A 79 -17.88 22.00 4.37
CA VAL A 79 -18.27 21.46 3.06
C VAL A 79 -19.66 21.97 2.69
N LYS A 80 -19.75 22.80 1.63
CA LYS A 80 -20.99 23.47 1.21
C LYS A 80 -21.72 22.78 0.04
N GLY A 81 -21.12 21.75 -0.55
CA GLY A 81 -21.71 21.02 -1.68
C GLY A 81 -20.90 19.79 -2.07
N ALA A 82 -21.36 19.08 -3.10
CA ALA A 82 -20.77 17.82 -3.54
C ALA A 82 -19.35 17.93 -4.13
N ARG A 83 -18.99 19.11 -4.66
CA ARG A 83 -17.65 19.44 -5.13
C ARG A 83 -17.31 20.86 -4.69
N GLN A 84 -16.17 21.03 -4.00
CA GLN A 84 -15.70 22.33 -3.51
C GLN A 84 -14.19 22.46 -3.67
N SER A 85 -13.74 23.51 -4.35
CA SER A 85 -12.32 23.80 -4.53
C SER A 85 -11.81 24.74 -3.43
N VAL A 86 -10.63 24.44 -2.90
CA VAL A 86 -9.95 25.23 -1.88
C VAL A 86 -8.55 25.55 -2.37
N ALA A 87 -8.25 26.84 -2.54
CA ALA A 87 -6.90 27.31 -2.82
C ALA A 87 -6.03 27.22 -1.56
N LEU A 88 -4.87 26.59 -1.69
CA LEU A 88 -3.91 26.34 -0.61
C LEU A 88 -2.48 26.61 -1.13
N PRO A 89 -1.55 27.05 -0.27
CA PRO A 89 -0.14 27.10 -0.64
C PRO A 89 0.41 25.70 -0.90
N ALA A 90 1.51 25.61 -1.65
CA ALA A 90 2.22 24.34 -1.82
C ALA A 90 2.78 23.87 -0.47
N GLY A 91 2.58 22.59 -0.14
CA GLY A 91 2.89 22.11 1.20
C GLY A 91 2.55 20.65 1.44
N LEU A 92 3.09 20.14 2.53
CA LEU A 92 2.68 18.89 3.15
C LEU A 92 1.55 19.17 4.14
N TYR A 93 0.40 18.57 3.88
CA TYR A 93 -0.78 18.71 4.71
C TYR A 93 -1.14 17.40 5.37
N GLU A 94 -1.76 17.49 6.54
CA GLU A 94 -2.59 16.44 7.10
C GLU A 94 -4.02 16.95 7.17
N ALA A 95 -4.97 16.16 6.69
CA ALA A 95 -6.37 16.53 6.76
C ALA A 95 -7.23 15.52 7.51
N ARG A 96 -8.25 16.04 8.19
CA ARG A 96 -9.19 15.28 9.02
C ARG A 96 -10.59 15.77 8.74
N SER A 97 -11.52 14.83 8.54
CA SER A 97 -12.96 15.13 8.53
C SER A 97 -13.53 14.80 9.90
N ASP A 98 -14.54 15.56 10.32
CA ASP A 98 -15.36 15.26 11.50
C ASP A 98 -16.34 14.09 11.29
N ALA A 99 -16.42 13.54 10.07
CA ALA A 99 -17.23 12.37 9.78
C ALA A 99 -16.78 11.15 10.61
N PRO A 100 -17.72 10.35 11.15
CA PRO A 100 -17.38 9.17 11.93
C PRO A 100 -16.46 8.20 11.17
N GLY A 101 -15.35 7.81 11.80
CA GLY A 101 -14.38 6.86 11.22
C GLY A 101 -13.36 7.47 10.27
N ALA A 102 -13.39 8.79 10.03
CA ALA A 102 -12.40 9.48 9.22
C ALA A 102 -10.98 9.32 9.80
N GLN A 103 -10.04 8.91 8.96
CA GLN A 103 -8.63 8.80 9.33
C GLN A 103 -7.86 10.06 8.91
N PRO A 104 -6.82 10.46 9.67
CA PRO A 104 -5.89 11.49 9.21
C PRO A 104 -5.31 11.11 7.85
N THR A 105 -5.40 12.02 6.90
CA THR A 105 -5.01 11.78 5.52
C THR A 105 -3.91 12.76 5.14
N PRO A 106 -2.64 12.33 5.13
CA PRO A 106 -1.56 13.17 4.64
C PRO A 106 -1.59 13.27 3.11
N PHE A 107 -1.32 14.46 2.58
CA PHE A 107 -1.16 14.68 1.15
C PHE A 107 -0.16 15.81 0.87
N LEU A 108 0.42 15.77 -0.32
CA LEU A 108 1.38 16.76 -0.80
C LEU A 108 0.74 17.58 -1.91
N LEU A 109 0.77 18.90 -1.77
CA LEU A 109 0.40 19.86 -2.80
C LEU A 109 1.66 20.52 -3.34
N LEU A 110 1.86 20.47 -4.65
CA LEU A 110 2.88 21.27 -5.32
C LEU A 110 2.23 22.47 -6.01
N ALA A 111 3.04 23.48 -6.32
CA ALA A 111 2.58 24.69 -6.98
C ALA A 111 1.83 24.36 -8.28
N GLY A 112 0.61 24.91 -8.41
CA GLY A 112 -0.27 24.68 -9.56
C GLY A 112 -0.90 23.28 -9.63
N ASP A 113 -0.72 22.42 -8.62
CA ASP A 113 -1.43 21.14 -8.57
C ASP A 113 -2.92 21.35 -8.34
N GLU A 114 -3.73 20.53 -8.99
CA GLU A 114 -5.10 20.22 -8.56
C GLU A 114 -5.11 18.76 -8.10
N ILE A 115 -5.42 18.51 -6.82
CA ILE A 115 -5.61 17.16 -6.30
C ILE A 115 -7.03 17.03 -5.74
N ARG A 116 -7.65 15.88 -5.96
CA ARG A 116 -8.94 15.53 -5.36
C ARG A 116 -8.72 14.78 -4.06
N TRP A 117 -9.48 15.18 -3.06
CA TRP A 117 -9.68 14.38 -1.87
C TRP A 117 -11.14 13.97 -1.80
N ASP A 118 -11.33 12.68 -2.04
CA ASP A 118 -12.61 12.02 -2.05
C ASP A 118 -13.00 11.58 -0.63
N GLY A 119 -14.15 12.09 -0.18
CA GLY A 119 -14.75 11.81 1.13
C GLY A 119 -15.74 10.66 1.11
N ALA A 120 -15.86 9.92 0.00
CA ALA A 120 -16.77 8.79 -0.11
C ALA A 120 -16.46 7.72 0.96
N PRO A 121 -17.50 7.09 1.55
CA PRO A 121 -17.32 6.04 2.53
C PRO A 121 -16.37 4.95 2.04
N THR A 122 -15.39 4.62 2.87
CA THR A 122 -14.43 3.56 2.55
C THR A 122 -15.02 2.21 2.98
N PRO A 123 -15.08 1.19 2.10
CA PRO A 123 -15.52 -0.15 2.48
C PRO A 123 -14.71 -0.70 3.66
N GLU A 124 -15.35 -1.53 4.48
CA GLU A 124 -14.70 -2.20 5.60
C GLU A 124 -13.47 -2.99 5.13
N GLY A 125 -12.40 -2.97 5.93
CA GLY A 125 -11.13 -3.63 5.60
C GLY A 125 -10.25 -2.88 4.59
N LEU A 126 -10.75 -1.82 3.94
CA LEU A 126 -9.97 -0.99 3.02
C LEU A 126 -9.57 0.36 3.64
N VAL A 127 -8.62 1.01 2.99
CA VAL A 127 -8.14 2.37 3.25
C VAL A 127 -8.11 3.13 1.92
N ARG A 128 -8.65 4.36 1.90
CA ARG A 128 -8.58 5.25 0.75
C ARG A 128 -7.28 6.04 0.78
N ILE A 129 -6.50 5.94 -0.30
CA ILE A 129 -5.27 6.71 -0.51
C ILE A 129 -5.59 7.84 -1.47
N PRO A 130 -5.42 9.12 -1.10
CA PRO A 130 -5.77 10.25 -1.95
C PRO A 130 -4.90 10.29 -3.20
N GLU A 131 -5.42 10.86 -4.29
CA GLU A 131 -4.58 11.10 -5.47
C GLU A 131 -3.48 12.14 -5.17
N GLY A 132 -2.48 12.18 -6.06
CA GLY A 132 -1.47 13.24 -6.02
C GLY A 132 -0.06 12.73 -5.77
N PRO A 133 0.88 13.68 -5.61
CA PRO A 133 2.29 13.38 -5.57
C PRO A 133 2.73 12.76 -4.24
N PHE A 134 3.79 11.98 -4.32
CA PHE A 134 4.55 11.49 -3.19
C PHE A 134 6.01 11.31 -3.63
N LEU A 135 6.92 11.25 -2.68
CA LEU A 135 8.29 10.87 -3.00
C LEU A 135 8.39 9.35 -3.11
N GLY A 136 8.98 8.82 -4.18
CA GLY A 136 9.38 7.41 -4.27
C GLY A 136 10.74 7.20 -3.63
N GLU A 137 10.91 6.19 -2.79
CA GLU A 137 12.18 5.92 -2.10
C GLU A 137 13.17 5.23 -3.05
N VAL A 138 12.70 4.22 -3.78
CA VAL A 138 13.53 3.46 -4.73
C VAL A 138 14.02 4.33 -5.88
N SER A 139 13.11 5.15 -6.41
CA SER A 139 13.41 6.03 -7.53
C SER A 139 14.13 7.31 -7.10
N TRP A 140 14.04 7.67 -5.81
CA TRP A 140 14.32 9.01 -5.29
C TRP A 140 13.64 10.11 -6.12
N ARG A 141 12.49 9.81 -6.72
CA ARG A 141 11.81 10.73 -7.65
C ARG A 141 10.44 11.06 -7.11
N LEU A 142 9.98 12.28 -7.43
CA LEU A 142 8.57 12.59 -7.28
C LEU A 142 7.74 11.70 -8.20
N GLU A 143 6.83 10.94 -7.60
CA GLU A 143 5.91 10.03 -8.26
C GLU A 143 4.46 10.49 -7.98
N ARG A 144 3.51 9.96 -8.75
CA ARG A 144 2.09 10.29 -8.61
C ARG A 144 1.25 9.04 -8.76
N THR A 145 0.20 8.98 -7.97
CA THR A 145 -0.87 7.99 -8.09
C THR A 145 -2.20 8.69 -8.30
N LYS A 146 -3.17 7.97 -8.89
CA LYS A 146 -4.58 8.30 -8.70
C LYS A 146 -5.03 7.98 -7.28
N SER A 147 -6.28 8.30 -6.97
CA SER A 147 -6.93 7.81 -5.76
C SER A 147 -7.17 6.30 -5.94
N PHE A 148 -6.99 5.53 -4.89
CA PHE A 148 -7.25 4.09 -4.91
C PHE A 148 -7.58 3.61 -3.49
N LEU A 149 -8.25 2.45 -3.40
CA LEU A 149 -8.45 1.76 -2.14
C LEU A 149 -7.40 0.65 -2.00
N ILE A 150 -6.88 0.43 -0.81
CA ILE A 150 -5.95 -0.66 -0.53
C ILE A 150 -6.34 -1.38 0.75
N GLY A 151 -6.09 -2.69 0.80
CA GLY A 151 -6.28 -3.51 1.98
C GLY A 151 -5.54 -2.90 3.17
N ARG A 152 -6.28 -2.64 4.25
CA ARG A 152 -5.74 -2.16 5.53
C ARG A 152 -4.70 -3.13 6.07
N THR A 153 -4.89 -4.41 5.78
CA THR A 153 -4.05 -5.52 6.19
C THR A 153 -3.64 -6.35 4.98
N GLU A 154 -2.69 -7.27 5.16
CA GLU A 154 -2.49 -8.38 4.23
C GLU A 154 -3.75 -9.26 4.16
N VAL A 155 -3.90 -10.01 3.06
CA VAL A 155 -4.93 -11.04 2.97
C VAL A 155 -4.64 -12.09 4.03
N SER A 156 -5.63 -12.37 4.87
CA SER A 156 -5.52 -13.33 5.95
C SER A 156 -5.72 -14.77 5.47
N VAL A 157 -5.27 -15.74 6.27
CA VAL A 157 -5.56 -17.17 6.04
C VAL A 157 -7.06 -17.42 5.93
N ALA A 158 -7.89 -16.83 6.79
CA ALA A 158 -9.34 -17.01 6.77
C ALA A 158 -9.98 -16.51 5.47
N GLU A 159 -9.57 -15.34 4.98
CA GLU A 159 -10.06 -14.80 3.71
C GLU A 159 -9.65 -15.68 2.53
N TYR A 160 -8.41 -16.16 2.54
CA TYR A 160 -7.90 -17.04 1.49
C TYR A 160 -8.56 -18.43 1.53
N GLU A 161 -8.84 -18.98 2.71
CA GLU A 161 -9.63 -20.21 2.85
C GLU A 161 -11.04 -20.06 2.29
N ALA A 162 -11.69 -18.91 2.50
CA ALA A 162 -13.01 -18.63 1.94
C ALA A 162 -12.97 -18.64 0.40
N PHE A 163 -11.89 -18.10 -0.19
CA PHE A 163 -11.62 -18.20 -1.62
C PHE A 163 -11.48 -19.65 -2.08
N LEU A 164 -10.64 -20.45 -1.41
CA LEU A 164 -10.42 -21.85 -1.79
C LEU A 164 -11.71 -22.70 -1.68
N LYS A 165 -12.51 -22.47 -0.63
CA LYS A 165 -13.81 -23.13 -0.45
C LYS A 165 -14.78 -22.77 -1.57
N ALA A 166 -14.85 -21.50 -1.96
CA ALA A 166 -15.68 -21.05 -3.08
C ALA A 166 -15.23 -21.67 -4.41
N LEU A 167 -13.91 -21.71 -4.66
CA LEU A 167 -13.33 -22.30 -5.87
C LEU A 167 -13.60 -23.81 -5.95
N ALA A 168 -13.49 -24.53 -4.83
CA ALA A 168 -13.79 -25.96 -4.76
C ALA A 168 -15.26 -26.24 -5.09
N ALA A 169 -16.18 -25.43 -4.54
CA ALA A 169 -17.61 -25.54 -4.80
C ALA A 169 -17.96 -25.28 -6.28
N GLU A 170 -17.38 -24.24 -6.90
CA GLU A 170 -17.57 -23.93 -8.33
C GLU A 170 -17.13 -25.09 -9.24
N ARG A 171 -16.10 -25.83 -8.83
CA ARG A 171 -15.56 -26.97 -9.60
C ARG A 171 -16.18 -28.31 -9.25
N GLY A 172 -17.16 -28.36 -8.35
CA GLY A 172 -17.78 -29.61 -7.90
C GLY A 172 -16.81 -30.58 -7.21
N LEU A 173 -15.74 -30.07 -6.60
CA LEU A 173 -14.78 -30.88 -5.86
C LEU A 173 -15.35 -31.21 -4.47
N GLY A 174 -15.61 -32.48 -4.20
CA GLY A 174 -16.22 -32.95 -2.94
C GLY A 174 -15.26 -32.88 -1.74
N ALA A 175 -15.83 -32.67 -0.54
CA ALA A 175 -15.12 -32.55 0.74
C ALA A 175 -14.42 -33.85 1.24
N THR A 176 -14.49 -34.95 0.49
CA THR A 176 -13.98 -36.28 0.89
C THR A 176 -12.67 -36.67 0.22
N GLN A 177 -12.13 -35.84 -0.68
CA GLN A 177 -10.72 -35.91 -1.05
C GLN A 177 -9.93 -35.09 -0.01
N PRO A 178 -8.75 -35.54 0.45
CA PRO A 178 -7.96 -34.78 1.40
C PRO A 178 -7.55 -33.46 0.75
N GLU A 179 -8.34 -32.41 1.00
CA GLU A 179 -8.17 -30.99 0.67
C GLU A 179 -7.68 -30.71 -0.77
N PRO A 180 -8.49 -30.08 -1.65
CA PRO A 180 -8.29 -30.11 -3.10
C PRO A 180 -6.87 -29.68 -3.50
N VAL A 181 -6.10 -30.66 -3.99
CA VAL A 181 -4.88 -30.42 -4.77
C VAL A 181 -5.36 -29.82 -6.09
N PHE A 182 -5.26 -28.50 -6.23
CA PHE A 182 -5.52 -27.86 -7.52
C PHE A 182 -4.29 -28.08 -8.42
N GLU A 183 -4.26 -29.20 -9.14
CA GLU A 183 -3.40 -29.28 -10.32
C GLU A 183 -3.83 -28.23 -11.32
N SER A 184 -2.88 -27.42 -11.79
CA SER A 184 -3.08 -26.34 -12.75
C SER A 184 -3.90 -26.82 -13.96
N PRO A 185 -5.17 -26.41 -14.12
CA PRO A 185 -5.85 -26.56 -15.38
C PRO A 185 -5.52 -25.32 -16.21
N GLN A 186 -5.16 -25.55 -17.47
CA GLN A 186 -4.77 -24.56 -18.49
C GLN A 186 -5.79 -23.40 -18.68
N ALA A 187 -6.99 -23.50 -18.10
CA ALA A 187 -8.15 -22.65 -18.37
C ALA A 187 -8.26 -21.32 -17.60
N PHE A 188 -7.34 -20.97 -16.69
CA PHE A 188 -7.34 -19.64 -16.02
C PHE A 188 -6.10 -18.80 -16.33
N THR A 189 -5.64 -18.85 -17.59
CA THR A 189 -4.43 -18.17 -18.07
C THR A 189 -4.66 -16.93 -18.95
N PRO A 190 -5.63 -16.01 -18.69
CA PRO A 190 -5.66 -14.75 -19.45
C PRO A 190 -4.53 -13.78 -19.06
N PHE A 191 -3.81 -14.00 -17.95
CA PHE A 191 -2.79 -13.08 -17.42
C PHE A 191 -1.33 -13.54 -17.59
N CYS A 192 -1.09 -14.69 -18.23
CA CYS A 192 0.24 -15.24 -18.42
C CYS A 192 0.58 -15.24 -19.92
N SER A 193 1.70 -14.62 -20.32
CA SER A 193 2.17 -14.66 -21.71
C SER A 193 2.64 -16.07 -22.09
N GLN A 194 2.73 -16.34 -23.40
CA GLN A 194 3.25 -17.63 -23.87
C GLN A 194 4.72 -17.86 -23.47
N ALA A 195 5.50 -16.78 -23.35
CA ALA A 195 6.87 -16.84 -22.85
C ALA A 195 6.93 -17.23 -21.36
N GLU A 196 6.08 -16.62 -20.51
CA GLU A 196 6.00 -16.95 -19.08
C GLU A 196 5.53 -18.40 -18.86
N ARG A 197 4.55 -18.87 -19.65
CA ARG A 197 4.09 -20.28 -19.60
C ARG A 197 5.20 -21.28 -19.95
N SER A 198 6.09 -20.92 -20.88
CA SER A 198 7.18 -21.79 -21.32
C SER A 198 8.34 -21.84 -20.31
N ALA A 199 8.52 -20.75 -19.55
CA ALA A 199 9.57 -20.63 -18.54
C ALA A 199 9.19 -21.23 -17.17
N HIS A 200 7.89 -21.41 -16.89
CA HIS A 200 7.38 -21.86 -15.58
C HIS A 200 6.38 -23.04 -15.72
N PRO A 201 6.87 -24.26 -16.05
CA PRO A 201 6.02 -25.42 -16.36
C PRO A 201 5.27 -26.00 -15.14
N GLU A 202 5.66 -25.63 -13.91
CA GLU A 202 5.10 -26.14 -12.64
C GLU A 202 3.68 -25.61 -12.32
N GLY A 203 3.12 -24.72 -13.15
CA GLY A 203 1.71 -24.32 -13.09
C GLY A 203 1.40 -23.04 -12.32
N CYS A 204 0.35 -22.35 -12.78
CA CYS A 204 -0.02 -21.00 -12.36
C CYS A 204 -1.10 -20.92 -11.26
N LEU A 205 -1.58 -21.99 -10.61
CA LEU A 205 -2.54 -21.84 -9.49
C LEU A 205 -2.51 -22.99 -8.49
N GLY A 206 -2.70 -22.65 -7.22
CA GLY A 206 -3.31 -23.46 -6.16
C GLY A 206 -2.48 -24.61 -5.62
N HIS A 207 -1.49 -24.35 -4.75
CA HIS A 207 -0.90 -25.42 -3.97
C HIS A 207 -1.06 -25.17 -2.46
N ARG A 208 -1.65 -26.15 -1.75
CA ARG A 208 -1.32 -26.43 -0.36
C ARG A 208 -0.07 -27.32 -0.41
N PRO A 209 1.14 -26.84 -0.01
CA PRO A 209 2.37 -27.62 -0.12
C PRO A 209 2.24 -29.00 0.51
N ARG A 210 2.42 -30.06 -0.29
CA ARG A 210 2.39 -31.45 0.17
C ARG A 210 3.71 -31.92 0.78
N GLU A 211 4.81 -31.19 0.57
CA GLU A 211 6.17 -31.67 0.89
C GLU A 211 6.66 -31.36 2.32
N ALA A 212 5.91 -30.61 3.12
CA ALA A 212 6.08 -30.63 4.56
C ALA A 212 4.96 -31.49 5.11
N GLY A 213 5.12 -32.82 5.11
CA GLY A 213 4.17 -33.70 5.79
C GLY A 213 3.89 -33.12 7.18
N LEU A 214 2.62 -32.72 7.41
CA LEU A 214 2.08 -31.91 8.53
C LEU A 214 1.51 -30.55 8.06
N ASP A 215 0.19 -30.38 8.17
CA ASP A 215 -0.55 -29.16 8.53
C ASP A 215 0.14 -27.76 8.54
N ALA A 216 0.93 -27.40 7.53
CA ALA A 216 1.70 -26.14 7.51
C ALA A 216 0.83 -24.92 7.85
N TRP A 217 -0.40 -24.84 7.33
CA TRP A 217 -1.38 -23.81 7.69
C TRP A 217 -1.82 -23.81 9.17
N GLY A 218 -2.02 -24.98 9.77
CA GLY A 218 -2.39 -25.14 11.18
C GLY A 218 -1.24 -24.85 12.16
N ARG A 219 0.02 -24.98 11.72
CA ARG A 219 1.19 -24.50 12.48
C ARG A 219 1.44 -23.01 12.31
N LEU A 220 1.18 -22.45 11.12
CA LEU A 220 1.30 -21.01 10.84
C LEU A 220 0.19 -20.21 11.55
N ASP A 221 -0.94 -20.84 11.87
CA ASP A 221 -1.97 -20.30 12.75
C ASP A 221 -2.12 -21.21 13.98
N ALA A 222 -1.04 -21.34 14.76
CA ALA A 222 -0.99 -22.20 15.94
C ALA A 222 -2.09 -21.90 17.00
N LYS A 223 -2.77 -20.75 16.87
CA LYS A 223 -3.91 -20.34 17.70
C LYS A 223 -5.28 -20.55 17.03
N GLY A 224 -5.34 -21.00 15.78
CA GLY A 224 -6.58 -21.24 15.03
C GLY A 224 -7.43 -19.98 14.79
N SER A 225 -6.80 -18.80 14.78
CA SER A 225 -7.49 -17.51 14.66
C SER A 225 -7.93 -17.18 13.23
N GLY A 226 -7.28 -17.76 12.21
CA GLY A 226 -7.39 -17.42 10.79
C GLY A 226 -6.91 -16.02 10.44
N ARG A 227 -6.42 -15.25 11.41
CA ARG A 227 -6.13 -13.81 11.32
C ARG A 227 -4.67 -13.49 11.05
N VAL A 228 -3.84 -14.48 10.72
CA VAL A 228 -2.45 -14.26 10.27
C VAL A 228 -2.43 -14.08 8.75
N ALA A 229 -1.40 -13.41 8.22
CA ALA A 229 -1.25 -13.20 6.79
C ALA A 229 -1.13 -14.55 6.05
N VAL A 230 -1.75 -14.64 4.87
CA VAL A 230 -1.63 -15.78 3.97
C VAL A 230 -0.17 -15.90 3.50
N ARG A 231 0.35 -17.13 3.45
CA ARG A 231 1.73 -17.46 3.08
C ARG A 231 1.73 -18.59 2.05
N LEU A 232 2.89 -18.88 1.46
CA LEU A 232 3.06 -20.01 0.52
C LEU A 232 2.17 -19.88 -0.73
N VAL A 233 1.81 -18.64 -1.06
CA VAL A 233 1.08 -18.27 -2.27
C VAL A 233 2.04 -17.64 -3.27
N ASN A 234 1.90 -18.01 -4.53
CA ASN A 234 2.68 -17.41 -5.60
C ASN A 234 1.94 -16.20 -6.20
N TRP A 235 2.57 -15.51 -7.15
CA TRP A 235 2.01 -14.30 -7.74
C TRP A 235 0.69 -14.56 -8.47
N TYR A 236 0.59 -15.70 -9.15
CA TYR A 236 -0.61 -16.07 -9.91
C TYR A 236 -1.79 -16.43 -9.00
N ASP A 237 -1.55 -17.07 -7.86
CA ASP A 237 -2.57 -17.31 -6.84
C ASP A 237 -3.19 -16.00 -6.36
N ALA A 238 -2.34 -15.01 -6.09
CA ALA A 238 -2.78 -13.70 -5.63
C ALA A 238 -3.64 -13.00 -6.68
N LEU A 239 -3.32 -13.15 -7.97
CA LEU A 239 -4.17 -12.67 -9.06
C LEU A 239 -5.52 -13.40 -9.13
N ALA A 240 -5.56 -14.72 -8.94
CA ALA A 240 -6.82 -15.45 -8.91
C ALA A 240 -7.69 -15.05 -7.71
N TYR A 241 -7.08 -14.83 -6.54
CA TYR A 241 -7.78 -14.27 -5.40
C TYR A 241 -8.37 -12.89 -5.73
N CYS A 242 -7.61 -12.01 -6.40
CA CYS A 242 -8.12 -10.69 -6.84
C CYS A 242 -9.30 -10.82 -7.81
N ALA A 243 -9.24 -11.76 -8.76
CA ALA A 243 -10.35 -12.03 -9.68
C ALA A 243 -11.61 -12.52 -8.94
N TRP A 244 -11.44 -13.44 -7.98
CA TRP A 244 -12.53 -13.91 -7.12
C TRP A 244 -13.12 -12.79 -6.25
N ALA A 245 -12.29 -11.97 -5.63
CA ALA A 245 -12.72 -10.84 -4.82
C ALA A 245 -13.51 -9.81 -5.65
N THR A 246 -13.10 -9.59 -6.90
CA THR A 246 -13.83 -8.75 -7.87
C THR A 246 -15.22 -9.32 -8.17
N ASP A 247 -15.32 -10.60 -8.50
CA ASP A 247 -16.61 -11.25 -8.77
C ASP A 247 -17.52 -11.23 -7.52
N ARG A 248 -16.96 -11.48 -6.34
CA ARG A 248 -17.67 -11.40 -5.06
C ARG A 248 -18.21 -9.99 -4.81
N ALA A 249 -17.39 -8.97 -5.01
CA ALA A 249 -17.80 -7.57 -4.83
C ALA A 249 -18.92 -7.21 -5.81
N LYS A 250 -18.79 -7.61 -7.08
CA LYS A 250 -19.84 -7.43 -8.10
C LYS A 250 -21.15 -8.11 -7.70
N LYS A 251 -21.10 -9.35 -7.21
CA LYS A 251 -22.28 -10.09 -6.71
C LYS A 251 -22.92 -9.43 -5.49
N ALA A 252 -22.11 -8.75 -4.65
CA ALA A 252 -22.58 -7.95 -3.53
C ALA A 252 -23.08 -6.54 -3.93
N GLY A 253 -23.13 -6.23 -5.23
CA GLY A 253 -23.56 -4.92 -5.74
C GLY A 253 -22.52 -3.80 -5.61
N LEU A 254 -21.28 -4.14 -5.20
CA LEU A 254 -20.17 -3.19 -5.11
C LEU A 254 -19.50 -3.04 -6.48
N ARG A 255 -19.11 -1.81 -6.82
CA ARG A 255 -18.38 -1.49 -8.07
C ARG A 255 -16.87 -1.44 -7.83
N LEU A 256 -16.33 -2.53 -7.32
CA LEU A 256 -14.91 -2.64 -6.97
C LEU A 256 -14.22 -3.68 -7.85
N GLN A 257 -13.08 -3.30 -8.43
CA GLN A 257 -12.19 -4.19 -9.15
C GLN A 257 -10.92 -4.41 -8.32
N PHE A 258 -10.73 -5.64 -7.85
CA PHE A 258 -9.57 -6.02 -7.05
C PHE A 258 -8.40 -6.44 -7.93
N ARG A 259 -7.19 -6.05 -7.52
CA ARG A 259 -5.92 -6.37 -8.16
C ARG A 259 -4.77 -6.33 -7.15
N LEU A 260 -3.59 -6.75 -7.56
CA LEU A 260 -2.37 -6.47 -6.80
C LEU A 260 -2.04 -4.97 -6.84
N PRO A 261 -1.46 -4.42 -5.75
CA PRO A 261 -0.91 -3.07 -5.77
C PRO A 261 0.22 -2.97 -6.78
N THR A 262 0.40 -1.80 -7.38
CA THR A 262 1.69 -1.45 -7.98
C THR A 262 2.70 -1.12 -6.87
N GLU A 263 4.00 -1.21 -7.16
CA GLU A 263 5.08 -0.79 -6.25
C GLU A 263 4.86 0.64 -5.75
N ARG A 264 4.40 1.54 -6.62
CA ARG A 264 4.19 2.96 -6.30
C ARG A 264 3.02 3.16 -5.35
N GLU A 265 1.91 2.48 -5.62
CA GLU A 265 0.73 2.50 -4.75
C GLU A 265 1.06 1.92 -3.37
N TRP A 266 1.79 0.80 -3.35
CA TRP A 266 2.23 0.17 -2.12
C TRP A 266 3.13 1.11 -1.31
N GLN A 267 4.16 1.70 -1.93
CA GLN A 267 5.07 2.63 -1.25
C GLN A 267 4.33 3.83 -0.69
N LYS A 268 3.47 4.47 -1.50
CA LYS A 268 2.68 5.62 -1.04
C LYS A 268 1.81 5.23 0.15
N ALA A 269 1.08 4.12 0.06
CA ALA A 269 0.20 3.67 1.14
C ALA A 269 0.98 3.29 2.43
N ALA A 270 2.18 2.74 2.28
CA ALA A 270 3.01 2.29 3.39
C ALA A 270 3.73 3.43 4.13
N ARG A 271 4.16 4.50 3.43
CA ARG A 271 4.97 5.57 4.05
C ARG A 271 4.39 6.98 3.96
N GLY A 272 3.29 7.18 3.24
CA GLY A 272 2.78 8.53 3.02
C GLY A 272 3.57 9.30 1.97
N VAL A 273 3.58 10.62 2.14
CA VAL A 273 4.06 11.58 1.13
C VAL A 273 5.32 12.34 1.55
N ASP A 274 5.75 12.20 2.80
CA ASP A 274 6.80 13.01 3.44
C ASP A 274 8.20 12.38 3.35
N GLY A 275 8.32 11.24 2.67
CA GLY A 275 9.59 10.59 2.42
C GLY A 275 10.12 9.77 3.59
N ARG A 276 9.31 9.49 4.63
CA ARG A 276 9.73 8.66 5.75
C ARG A 276 10.20 7.25 5.30
N PRO A 277 11.28 6.71 5.90
CA PRO A 277 11.80 5.37 5.61
C PRO A 277 10.98 4.23 6.24
N TYR A 278 10.21 4.51 7.29
CA TYR A 278 9.39 3.51 7.99
C TYR A 278 7.92 3.94 8.03
N PRO A 279 6.96 3.00 8.10
CA PRO A 279 5.54 3.35 8.14
C PRO A 279 5.19 4.30 9.29
N TRP A 280 5.81 4.09 10.46
CA TRP A 280 5.57 4.86 11.67
C TRP A 280 6.39 6.18 11.76
N GLY A 281 7.38 6.42 10.88
CA GLY A 281 8.12 7.68 10.88
C GLY A 281 9.57 7.60 10.42
N PHE A 282 10.35 8.59 10.85
CA PHE A 282 11.76 8.77 10.46
C PHE A 282 12.74 7.94 11.27
N GLU A 283 12.36 7.61 12.50
CA GLU A 283 13.20 6.81 13.37
C GLU A 283 12.81 5.32 13.28
N PRO A 284 13.79 4.41 13.25
CA PRO A 284 13.53 2.97 13.18
C PRO A 284 12.68 2.46 14.36
N GLY A 285 12.69 3.16 15.50
CA GLY A 285 11.99 2.73 16.71
C GLY A 285 12.59 1.45 17.31
N ASP A 286 11.92 0.91 18.33
CA ASP A 286 12.30 -0.36 18.98
C ASP A 286 11.54 -1.55 18.38
N VAL A 287 11.66 -1.72 17.07
CA VAL A 287 10.89 -2.71 16.29
C VAL A 287 11.44 -4.14 16.38
N GLN A 288 12.68 -4.32 16.84
CA GLN A 288 13.29 -5.64 17.01
C GLN A 288 12.56 -6.53 18.02
N HIS A 289 11.95 -5.92 19.04
CA HIS A 289 11.23 -6.69 20.06
C HIS A 289 9.74 -6.90 19.73
N ARG A 290 9.18 -6.12 18.79
CA ARG A 290 7.73 -6.06 18.53
C ARG A 290 7.29 -6.83 17.28
N VAL A 291 8.19 -6.98 16.30
CA VAL A 291 7.91 -7.68 15.03
C VAL A 291 8.31 -9.16 15.06
N PHE A 292 9.14 -9.56 16.03
CA PHE A 292 9.83 -10.86 16.06
C PHE A 292 9.17 -11.94 16.94
N GLU A 293 7.87 -11.83 17.23
CA GLU A 293 7.11 -12.92 17.88
C GLU A 293 6.81 -14.08 16.90
N GLY A 294 7.85 -14.73 16.39
CA GLY A 294 7.73 -16.03 15.70
C GLY A 294 6.97 -16.04 14.36
N GLY A 295 6.68 -14.88 13.76
CA GLY A 295 6.12 -14.79 12.40
C GLY A 295 4.61 -15.00 12.29
N PHE A 296 3.85 -15.05 13.39
CA PHE A 296 2.40 -15.32 13.40
C PHE A 296 1.61 -14.20 14.05
N LEU A 297 1.86 -12.98 13.58
CA LEU A 297 1.14 -11.81 14.01
C LEU A 297 -0.28 -11.82 13.42
N ALA A 298 -1.28 -11.50 14.24
CA ALA A 298 -2.58 -11.14 13.72
C ALA A 298 -2.41 -9.91 12.81
N VAL A 299 -3.06 -9.91 11.65
CA VAL A 299 -2.88 -8.91 10.59
C VAL A 299 -3.25 -7.48 11.00
N ASP A 300 -3.93 -7.31 12.14
CA ASP A 300 -4.31 -6.02 12.74
C ASP A 300 -3.65 -5.78 14.11
N SER A 301 -2.59 -6.53 14.44
CA SER A 301 -1.79 -6.31 15.64
C SER A 301 -0.85 -5.11 15.48
N HIS A 302 -0.33 -4.61 16.60
CA HIS A 302 0.62 -3.47 16.63
C HIS A 302 0.09 -2.20 15.93
N PRO A 303 -1.07 -1.66 16.34
CA PRO A 303 -1.66 -0.45 15.74
C PRO A 303 -0.78 0.80 15.82
N GLU A 304 0.22 0.81 16.70
CA GLU A 304 1.22 1.88 16.81
C GLU A 304 2.26 1.88 15.68
N LEU A 305 2.38 0.77 14.93
CA LEU A 305 3.31 0.63 13.80
C LEU A 305 2.64 0.89 12.44
N ARG A 306 1.39 1.36 12.45
CA ARG A 306 0.65 1.62 11.20
C ARG A 306 1.30 2.68 10.34
N SER A 307 1.10 2.56 9.03
CA SER A 307 1.42 3.61 8.07
C SER A 307 0.64 4.90 8.37
N PRO A 308 1.01 6.03 7.74
CA PRO A 308 0.29 7.30 7.93
C PRO A 308 -1.17 7.25 7.49
N TYR A 309 -1.51 6.31 6.59
CA TYR A 309 -2.87 6.05 6.13
C TYR A 309 -3.57 4.94 6.94
N GLY A 310 -2.89 4.32 7.90
CA GLY A 310 -3.48 3.32 8.80
C GLY A 310 -3.36 1.86 8.32
N LEU A 311 -2.45 1.56 7.40
CA LEU A 311 -2.15 0.17 7.01
C LEU A 311 -1.30 -0.51 8.07
N PHE A 312 -1.58 -1.78 8.31
CA PHE A 312 -0.79 -2.64 9.19
C PHE A 312 0.31 -3.37 8.42
N HIS A 313 1.37 -3.68 9.16
CA HIS A 313 2.44 -4.59 8.76
C HIS A 313 3.22 -4.28 7.47
N CYS A 314 3.22 -3.04 6.97
CA CYS A 314 4.01 -2.65 5.79
C CYS A 314 5.55 -2.71 5.99
N ALA A 315 6.05 -3.17 7.14
CA ALA A 315 7.47 -3.37 7.41
C ALA A 315 7.70 -4.60 8.31
N SER A 316 6.84 -5.62 8.18
CA SER A 316 6.83 -6.83 9.01
C SER A 316 5.98 -7.93 8.38
N SER A 317 5.84 -9.08 9.05
CA SER A 317 4.87 -10.15 8.73
C SER A 317 5.12 -10.90 7.42
N VAL A 318 4.97 -10.31 6.25
CA VAL A 318 5.28 -10.93 4.95
C VAL A 318 5.82 -9.88 4.01
N ALA A 319 6.69 -10.32 3.10
CA ALA A 319 6.91 -9.55 1.90
C ALA A 319 5.72 -9.78 0.94
N GLU A 320 5.31 -8.74 0.21
CA GLU A 320 4.02 -8.68 -0.48
C GLU A 320 4.19 -8.59 -1.99
N TRP A 321 3.51 -9.48 -2.71
CA TRP A 321 3.44 -9.45 -4.17
C TRP A 321 2.87 -8.12 -4.68
N THR A 322 3.49 -7.57 -5.72
CA THR A 322 2.97 -6.41 -6.47
C THR A 322 2.74 -6.76 -7.94
N ALA A 323 2.03 -5.90 -8.67
CA ALA A 323 1.78 -6.07 -10.10
C ALA A 323 3.03 -5.85 -10.97
N ASP A 324 4.00 -5.06 -10.49
CA ASP A 324 5.13 -4.60 -11.28
C ASP A 324 6.11 -5.74 -11.64
N PRO A 325 6.64 -5.74 -12.87
CA PRO A 325 7.72 -6.64 -13.25
C PRO A 325 9.07 -6.18 -12.65
N GLN A 326 9.96 -7.12 -12.35
CA GLN A 326 11.36 -6.86 -12.02
C GLN A 326 12.25 -7.53 -13.07
N GLY A 327 12.37 -6.90 -14.24
CA GLY A 327 12.97 -7.56 -15.40
C GLY A 327 12.02 -8.58 -16.05
N PRO A 328 12.52 -9.46 -16.94
CA PRO A 328 11.66 -10.23 -17.83
C PRO A 328 10.95 -11.43 -17.18
N LEU A 329 11.50 -11.98 -16.09
CA LEU A 329 11.06 -13.27 -15.51
C LEU A 329 10.75 -13.19 -14.01
N ARG A 330 10.66 -11.98 -13.45
CA ARG A 330 10.45 -11.79 -12.01
C ARG A 330 9.39 -10.72 -11.78
N ARG A 331 8.76 -10.78 -10.61
CA ARG A 331 7.78 -9.82 -10.11
C ARG A 331 8.35 -9.12 -8.90
N ARG A 332 8.02 -7.83 -8.78
CA ARG A 332 8.43 -7.01 -7.66
C ARG A 332 7.66 -7.43 -6.41
N VAL A 333 8.38 -7.59 -5.31
CA VAL A 333 7.84 -7.87 -3.98
C VAL A 333 8.29 -6.75 -3.07
N MET A 334 7.38 -6.21 -2.26
CA MET A 334 7.63 -5.07 -1.38
C MET A 334 7.52 -5.44 0.09
N GLY A 335 8.14 -4.63 0.95
CA GLY A 335 8.09 -4.82 2.40
C GLY A 335 9.11 -5.84 2.90
N THR A 336 8.97 -6.21 4.17
CA THR A 336 9.92 -7.06 4.88
C THR A 336 9.23 -8.18 5.64
N THR A 337 10.02 -9.17 6.04
CA THR A 337 9.56 -10.38 6.73
C THR A 337 9.88 -10.31 8.22
N TRP A 338 9.36 -11.26 8.98
CA TRP A 338 9.53 -11.36 10.44
C TRP A 338 10.95 -11.73 10.88
N ASP A 339 11.81 -12.18 9.96
CA ASP A 339 13.17 -12.64 10.25
C ASP A 339 14.26 -11.72 9.66
N LEU A 340 13.88 -10.63 8.97
CA LEU A 340 14.84 -9.66 8.44
C LEU A 340 15.32 -8.69 9.51
N HIS A 341 16.64 -8.59 9.67
CA HIS A 341 17.31 -7.64 10.57
C HIS A 341 16.94 -6.16 10.28
N THR A 342 16.97 -5.33 11.32
CA THR A 342 16.52 -3.91 11.28
C THR A 342 17.16 -3.02 10.26
N ASP A 343 18.36 -3.34 9.80
CA ASP A 343 19.06 -2.58 8.76
C ASP A 343 18.36 -2.69 7.40
N ARG A 344 17.35 -3.56 7.26
CA ARG A 344 16.60 -3.79 6.03
C ARG A 344 15.10 -3.50 6.11
N ILE A 345 14.57 -3.00 7.24
CA ILE A 345 13.12 -2.74 7.50
C ILE A 345 12.59 -1.47 6.77
N HIS A 346 13.27 -1.02 5.72
CA HIS A 346 12.90 0.18 4.97
C HIS A 346 11.72 -0.09 4.03
N VAL A 347 10.76 0.83 3.93
CA VAL A 347 9.60 0.70 3.04
C VAL A 347 10.01 0.63 1.56
N GLY A 348 11.12 1.30 1.19
CA GLY A 348 11.71 1.16 -0.14
C GLY A 348 12.37 -0.19 -0.43
N PHE A 349 12.52 -1.08 0.57
CA PHE A 349 13.07 -2.40 0.33
C PHE A 349 12.10 -3.24 -0.50
N GLY A 350 12.62 -3.80 -1.59
CA GLY A 350 11.89 -4.69 -2.45
C GLY A 350 12.83 -5.56 -3.27
N LEU A 351 12.38 -6.77 -3.56
CA LEU A 351 13.13 -7.78 -4.30
C LEU A 351 12.38 -8.18 -5.57
N GLY A 352 13.09 -8.80 -6.50
CA GLY A 352 12.47 -9.49 -7.63
C GLY A 352 12.41 -10.96 -7.35
N GLU A 353 11.22 -11.54 -7.32
CA GLU A 353 11.03 -12.98 -7.15
C GLU A 353 10.40 -13.64 -8.37
N ARG A 354 10.65 -14.93 -8.56
CA ARG A 354 10.00 -15.68 -9.63
C ARG A 354 8.49 -15.72 -9.37
N PRO A 355 7.63 -15.48 -10.36
CA PRO A 355 6.18 -15.41 -10.14
C PRO A 355 5.56 -16.75 -9.69
N ASP A 356 6.25 -17.86 -9.91
CA ASP A 356 5.84 -19.20 -9.48
C ASP A 356 6.34 -19.59 -8.08
N LEU A 357 7.23 -18.78 -7.48
CA LEU A 357 7.78 -19.05 -6.14
C LEU A 357 6.67 -19.01 -5.07
N ARG A 358 6.66 -20.05 -4.23
CA ARG A 358 5.89 -20.09 -2.98
C ARG A 358 6.88 -20.07 -1.83
N SER A 359 6.68 -19.19 -0.88
CA SER A 359 7.55 -19.08 0.28
C SER A 359 6.74 -18.80 1.52
N ILE A 360 7.20 -19.28 2.67
CA ILE A 360 6.64 -18.87 3.96
C ILE A 360 6.69 -17.35 4.10
N TYR A 361 7.68 -16.71 3.47
CA TYR A 361 7.96 -15.28 3.53
C TYR A 361 7.06 -14.41 2.66
N LEU A 362 6.29 -15.01 1.75
CA LEU A 362 5.56 -14.30 0.72
C LEU A 362 4.06 -14.42 0.92
N GLY A 363 3.41 -13.26 0.99
CA GLY A 363 1.97 -13.08 0.98
C GLY A 363 1.59 -11.94 0.03
N PHE A 364 0.45 -11.32 0.26
CA PHE A 364 0.02 -10.16 -0.53
C PHE A 364 -1.08 -9.38 0.19
N ARG A 365 -1.27 -8.14 -0.25
CA ARG A 365 -2.49 -7.37 -0.04
C ARG A 365 -3.11 -6.98 -1.37
N VAL A 366 -4.32 -6.46 -1.32
CA VAL A 366 -5.09 -6.10 -2.51
C VAL A 366 -5.29 -4.60 -2.63
N VAL A 367 -5.34 -4.10 -3.85
CA VAL A 367 -5.91 -2.80 -4.21
C VAL A 367 -7.28 -3.02 -4.82
N ALA A 368 -8.21 -2.12 -4.52
CA ALA A 368 -9.53 -2.08 -5.16
C ALA A 368 -9.71 -0.74 -5.87
N ASP A 369 -9.91 -0.80 -7.18
CA ASP A 369 -10.27 0.36 -7.98
C ASP A 369 -11.81 0.51 -8.00
N GLU A 370 -12.28 1.74 -7.86
CA GLU A 370 -13.70 2.06 -8.02
C GLU A 370 -14.03 2.19 -9.51
N VAL A 371 -14.93 1.35 -10.00
CA VAL A 371 -15.30 1.31 -11.41
C VAL A 371 -16.41 2.35 -11.65
N SER A 372 -16.06 3.40 -12.40
CA SER A 372 -17.00 4.47 -12.78
C SER A 372 -18.26 3.92 -13.45
N ARG A 373 -19.37 4.68 -13.35
CA ARG A 373 -20.69 4.27 -13.84
C ARG A 373 -20.73 3.91 -15.31
#